data_AF-A0A7T8DVG2-F1
#
_entry.id   AF-A0A7T8DVG2-F1
#
_cell.length_a   1.000
_cell.length_b   1.000
_cell.length_c   1.000
_cell.angle_alpha   90.00
_cell.angle_beta   90.00
_cell.angle_gamma   90.00
#
_symmetry.space_group_name_H-M   'P 1'
#
loop_
_entity.id
_entity.type
_entity.pdbx_description
1 polymer ?
#
loop_
_entity_poly.entity_id
_entity_poly.type
_entity_poly.pdbx_seq_one_letter_code
_entity_poly.pdbx_strand_id
1 'polypeptide(L)' 'MAKLLMFVYAIIFFFSLFLLSGEAIKGLGCEIDEDCPVESTSPNTLSVVYKCYNSVCIMFREVPLTP' A
#
# COMPACT_ATOMS: atom_id res chain seq x y z
N MET A 1 -10.60 39.51 -13.45
CA MET A 1 -9.97 38.30 -14.02
C MET A 1 -9.13 37.52 -12.99
N ALA A 2 -8.43 38.17 -12.05
CA ALA A 2 -7.62 37.49 -11.01
C ALA A 2 -8.39 36.47 -10.13
N LYS A 3 -9.66 36.74 -9.77
CA LYS A 3 -10.51 35.80 -9.01
C LYS A 3 -10.72 34.46 -9.73
N LEU A 4 -10.81 34.48 -11.05
CA LEU A 4 -11.04 33.27 -11.85
C LEU A 4 -9.77 32.41 -11.91
N LEU A 5 -8.60 33.05 -12.00
CA LEU A 5 -7.31 32.36 -11.91
C LEU A 5 -7.09 31.70 -10.54
N MET A 6 -7.46 32.39 -9.46
CA MET A 6 -7.38 31.81 -8.10
C MET A 6 -8.30 30.59 -7.93
N PHE A 7 -9.51 30.65 -8.49
CA PHE A 7 -10.44 29.53 -8.47
C PHE A 7 -9.92 28.32 -9.24
N VAL A 8 -9.37 28.53 -10.45
CA VAL A 8 -8.74 27.47 -11.25
C VAL A 8 -7.55 26.85 -10.50
N TYR A 9 -6.72 27.67 -9.86
CA TYR A 9 -5.57 27.18 -9.10
C TYR A 9 -5.98 26.30 -7.90
N ALA A 10 -7.04 26.70 -7.17
CA ALA A 10 -7.58 25.91 -6.07
C ALA A 10 -8.11 24.54 -6.54
N ILE A 11 -8.77 24.50 -7.70
CA ILE A 11 -9.26 23.25 -8.31
C ILE A 11 -8.09 22.34 -8.71
N ILE A 12 -7.08 22.88 -9.38
CA ILE A 12 -5.90 22.10 -9.79
C ILE A 12 -5.19 21.53 -8.55
N PHE A 13 -4.98 22.34 -7.51
CA PHE A 13 -4.35 21.91 -6.27
C PHE A 13 -5.13 20.76 -5.60
N PHE A 14 -6.46 20.86 -5.57
CA PHE A 14 -7.31 19.80 -5.01
C PHE A 14 -7.21 18.50 -5.80
N PHE A 15 -7.21 18.55 -7.13
CA PHE A 15 -7.03 17.37 -7.98
C PHE A 15 -5.63 16.76 -7.85
N SER A 16 -4.58 17.58 -7.73
CA SER A 16 -3.22 17.10 -7.49
C SER A 16 -3.11 16.30 -6.19
N LEU A 17 -3.76 16.77 -5.12
CA LEU A 17 -3.80 16.04 -3.85
C LEU A 17 -4.57 14.70 -3.95
N PHE A 18 -5.67 14.68 -4.71
CA PHE A 18 -6.45 13.46 -4.95
C PHE A 18 -5.69 12.42 -5.77
N LEU A 19 -4.89 12.83 -6.75
CA LEU A 19 -4.03 11.91 -7.50
C LEU A 19 -2.94 11.31 -6.61
N LEU A 20 -2.38 12.10 -5.70
CA LEU A 20 -1.37 11.64 -4.74
C LEU A 20 -1.91 10.59 -3.76
N SER A 21 -3.17 10.72 -3.34
CA SER A 21 -3.80 9.75 -2.43
C SER A 21 -4.17 8.43 -3.12
N GLY A 22 -4.44 8.46 -4.44
CA GLY A 22 -4.67 7.24 -5.23
C GLY A 22 -3.44 6.32 -5.33
N GLU A 23 -2.23 6.89 -5.25
CA GLU A 23 -0.99 6.10 -5.23
C GLU A 23 -0.62 5.58 -3.83
N ALA A 24 -1.09 6.24 -2.76
CA ALA A 24 -0.77 5.87 -1.38
C ALA A 24 -1.42 4.56 -0.90
N ILE A 25 -2.42 4.02 -1.63
CA ILE A 25 -3.13 2.77 -1.27
C ILE A 25 -2.65 1.58 -2.11
N LYS A 26 -1.70 1.76 -3.03
CA LYS A 26 -1.02 0.61 -3.62
C LYS A 26 -0.11 0.04 -2.54
N GLY A 27 -0.48 -1.12 -1.99
CA GLY A 27 0.37 -1.87 -1.08
C GLY A 27 1.79 -2.00 -1.65
N LEU A 28 2.76 -2.34 -0.79
CA LEU A 28 4.16 -2.38 -1.19
C LEU A 28 4.30 -3.17 -2.51
N GLY A 29 4.76 -2.49 -3.55
CA GLY A 29 4.96 -3.12 -4.85
C GLY A 29 6.06 -4.17 -4.73
N CYS A 30 5.84 -5.33 -5.31
CA CYS A 30 6.77 -6.45 -5.28
C CYS A 30 6.84 -7.10 -6.66
N GLU A 31 7.99 -7.65 -7.00
CA GLU A 31 8.17 -8.51 -8.17
C GLU A 31 8.30 -9.98 -7.73
N ILE A 32 8.95 -10.18 -6.57
CA ILE A 32 9.13 -11.47 -5.92
C ILE A 32 8.74 -11.42 -4.43
N ASP A 33 8.48 -12.57 -3.83
CA ASP A 33 8.09 -12.69 -2.41
C ASP A 33 9.11 -12.04 -1.46
N GLU A 34 10.40 -12.08 -1.80
CA GLU A 34 11.51 -11.51 -1.01
C GLU A 34 11.54 -9.98 -1.02
N ASP A 35 10.84 -9.32 -1.95
CA ASP A 35 10.68 -7.86 -1.95
C ASP A 35 9.71 -7.40 -0.87
N CYS A 36 8.89 -8.32 -0.36
CA CYS A 36 7.94 -8.03 0.70
C CYS A 36 8.62 -8.00 2.07
N PRO A 37 8.18 -7.09 2.96
CA PRO A 37 8.75 -7.00 4.29
C PRO A 37 8.41 -8.27 5.06
N VAL A 38 9.45 -8.96 5.53
CA VAL A 38 9.29 -10.08 6.45
C VAL A 38 8.95 -9.48 7.81
N GLU A 39 7.66 -9.37 8.17
CA GLU A 39 7.33 -8.85 9.50
C GLU A 39 7.92 -9.77 10.57
N SER A 40 8.72 -9.12 11.40
CA SER A 40 9.35 -9.62 12.60
C SER A 40 8.34 -10.33 13.50
N THR A 41 8.67 -11.58 13.81
CA THR A 41 8.14 -12.43 14.88
C THR A 41 7.58 -11.63 16.06
N SER A 42 6.25 -11.49 16.14
CA SER A 42 5.61 -11.19 17.42
C SER A 42 5.79 -12.42 18.32
N PRO A 43 6.24 -12.27 19.58
CA PRO A 43 6.55 -13.39 20.47
C PRO A 43 5.33 -14.27 20.83
N ASN A 44 4.12 -13.93 20.38
CA ASN A 44 2.93 -14.74 20.54
C ASN A 44 2.33 -15.16 19.18
N THR A 45 2.75 -16.34 18.72
CA THR A 45 1.93 -17.38 18.04
C THR A 45 1.23 -17.10 16.71
N LEU A 46 1.61 -16.08 15.93
CA LEU A 46 1.19 -16.01 14.52
C LEU A 46 2.35 -15.63 13.60
N SER A 47 2.86 -16.61 12.85
CA SER A 47 3.69 -16.36 11.68
C SER A 47 2.82 -15.70 10.60
N VAL A 48 3.00 -14.40 10.46
CA VAL A 48 2.40 -13.62 9.39
C VAL A 48 3.45 -13.49 8.30
N VAL A 49 3.23 -14.12 7.16
CA VAL A 49 4.15 -14.08 6.03
C VAL A 49 3.54 -13.19 4.97
N TYR A 50 4.29 -12.18 4.52
CA TYR A 50 3.91 -11.41 3.34
C TYR A 50 4.37 -12.16 2.10
N LYS A 51 3.48 -12.33 1.13
CA LYS A 51 3.84 -12.86 -0.19
C LYS A 51 3.44 -11.87 -1.26
N CYS A 52 4.20 -11.89 -2.35
CA CYS A 52 3.91 -11.08 -3.50
C CYS A 52 2.78 -11.73 -4.31
N TYR A 53 1.64 -11.06 -4.35
CA TYR A 53 0.51 -11.50 -5.16
C TYR A 53 0.03 -10.36 -6.04
N ASN A 54 0.08 -10.60 -7.36
CA ASN A 54 -0.33 -9.62 -8.37
C ASN A 54 0.42 -8.27 -8.22
N SER A 55 1.73 -8.35 -8.00
CA SER A 55 2.64 -7.22 -7.79
C SER A 55 2.33 -6.36 -6.56
N VAL A 56 1.63 -6.92 -5.57
CA VAL A 56 1.35 -6.28 -4.28
C VAL A 56 1.65 -7.26 -3.16
N CYS A 57 2.30 -6.80 -2.09
CA CYS A 57 2.50 -7.61 -0.89
C CYS A 57 1.19 -7.82 -0.16
N ILE A 58 0.76 -9.08 -0.03
CA ILE A 58 -0.45 -9.48 0.70
C ILE A 58 -0.05 -10.30 1.92
N MET A 59 -0.76 -10.07 3.03
CA MET A 59 -0.60 -10.80 4.28
C MET A 59 -1.21 -12.20 4.18
N PHE A 60 -0.42 -13.24 4.38
CA PHE A 60 -0.87 -14.62 4.52
C PHE A 60 -0.69 -15.10 5.96
N ARG A 61 -1.75 -15.68 6.51
CA ARG A 61 -1.70 -16.38 7.81
C ARG A 61 -1.37 -17.84 7.53
N GLU A 62 -0.20 -18.30 7.95
CA GLU A 62 0.10 -19.72 7.94
C GLU A 62 -0.66 -20.38 9.09
N VAL A 63 -1.72 -21.12 8.77
CA VAL A 63 -2.33 -22.03 9.74
C VAL A 63 -1.38 -23.22 9.84
N PRO A 64 -0.86 -23.59 11.02
CA PRO A 64 0.00 -24.76 11.14
C PRO A 64 -0.80 -25.96 10.65
N LEU A 65 -0.33 -26.61 9.57
CA LEU A 65 -0.81 -27.93 9.18
C LEU A 65 -0.40 -28.89 10.31
N THR A 66 -1.31 -29.16 11.23
CA THR A 66 -1.20 -30.33 12.09
C THR A 66 -1.25 -31.59 11.20
N PRO A 67 -0.34 -32.56 11.41
CA PRO A 67 -0.30 -33.81 10.64
C PRO A 67 -1.55 -34.67 10.82
#